data_AF-A0A0P1H9J0-F1
#
_entry.id   AF-A0A0P1H9J0-F1
#
_cell.length_a   1.000
_cell.length_b   1.000
_cell.length_c   1.000
_cell.angle_alpha   90.00
_cell.angle_beta   90.00
_cell.angle_gamma   90.00
#
_symmetry.space_group_name_H-M   'P 1'
#
loop_
_entity.id
_entity.type
_entity.pdbx_description
1 polymer ?
#
loop_
_entity_poly.entity_id
_entity_poly.type
_entity_poly.pdbx_seq_one_letter_code
_entity_poly.pdbx_strand_id
1 'polypeptide(L)'
;MDLAFLDLEVSDDIWIPMLAAIIGGVLAMLGSLLATWVQNQSARKARSEDREFAGAESAYAVFHKLLDGHNSAANLERQINEMFDIANRKGHADMEPWAKVRALVGAPYDLENVAPKETAFLIRAQKADLLNEVHLIQRRLATTLVAADQYNELRKEMDTFLLENLSEGKLGEGTQLSAAFETDKKTRIEMREAQLNSLLGQIMENLKEDIPRAWDIIQEFRAAASEQYGEKFPPFKIERVL
;
A
#
# COMPACT_ATOMS: atom_id res chain seq x y z
N MET A 1 -73.91 -56.12 -14.53
CA MET A 1 -72.48 -55.96 -14.24
C MET A 1 -72.42 -55.08 -13.02
N ASP A 2 -72.61 -55.70 -11.87
CA ASP A 2 -72.70 -55.04 -10.58
C ASP A 2 -71.31 -54.58 -10.14
N LEU A 3 -71.09 -53.27 -10.19
CA LEU A 3 -69.96 -52.64 -9.51
C LEU A 3 -70.36 -52.44 -8.06
N ALA A 4 -70.15 -53.48 -7.26
CA ALA A 4 -70.07 -53.39 -5.81
C ALA A 4 -68.85 -52.51 -5.46
N PHE A 5 -69.06 -51.20 -5.42
CA PHE A 5 -68.15 -50.27 -4.76
C PHE A 5 -68.16 -50.63 -3.28
N LEU A 6 -67.00 -51.03 -2.78
CA LEU A 6 -66.73 -51.31 -1.38
C LEU A 6 -67.20 -50.14 -0.50
N ASP A 7 -68.29 -50.36 0.24
CA ASP A 7 -68.57 -49.62 1.48
C ASP A 7 -67.50 -50.05 2.50
N LEU A 8 -66.31 -49.47 2.37
CA LEU A 8 -65.33 -49.40 3.43
C LEU A 8 -65.88 -48.39 4.44
N GLU A 9 -66.66 -48.87 5.42
CA GLU A 9 -66.86 -48.15 6.68
C GLU A 9 -65.49 -47.99 7.35
N VAL A 10 -64.79 -46.91 7.00
CA VAL A 10 -63.54 -46.53 7.65
C VAL A 10 -63.92 -46.12 9.08
N SER A 11 -63.67 -47.03 10.03
CA SER A 11 -63.89 -46.81 11.47
C SER A 11 -63.31 -45.46 11.92
N ASP A 12 -64.05 -44.76 12.79
CA ASP A 12 -63.63 -43.50 13.43
C ASP A 12 -62.24 -43.61 14.10
N ASP A 13 -61.83 -44.82 14.48
CA ASP A 13 -60.51 -45.12 15.05
C ASP A 13 -59.32 -44.88 14.10
N ILE A 14 -59.56 -44.83 12.78
CA ILE A 14 -58.52 -44.58 11.75
C ILE A 14 -58.45 -43.09 11.39
N TRP A 15 -59.59 -42.39 11.43
CA TRP A 15 -59.67 -40.98 11.05
C TRP A 15 -58.96 -40.05 12.05
N ILE A 16 -59.08 -40.32 13.34
CA ILE A 16 -58.44 -39.53 14.41
C ILE A 16 -56.91 -39.55 14.29
N PRO A 17 -56.22 -40.71 14.21
CA PRO A 17 -54.76 -40.74 14.06
C PRO A 17 -54.29 -40.20 12.70
N MET A 18 -55.07 -40.36 11.63
CA MET A 18 -54.73 -39.79 10.32
C MET A 18 -54.79 -38.25 10.34
N LEU A 19 -55.84 -37.66 10.93
CA LEU A 19 -55.93 -36.21 11.12
C LEU A 19 -54.82 -35.69 12.04
N ALA A 20 -54.51 -36.39 13.13
CA ALA A 20 -53.40 -36.03 14.01
C ALA A 20 -52.05 -36.06 13.29
N ALA A 21 -51.81 -37.05 12.42
CA ALA A 21 -50.59 -37.15 11.61
C ALA A 21 -50.48 -36.02 10.57
N ILE A 22 -51.59 -35.64 9.92
CA ILE A 22 -51.62 -34.52 8.96
C ILE A 22 -51.33 -33.20 9.69
N ILE A 23 -52.01 -32.94 10.82
CA ILE A 23 -51.79 -31.72 11.62
C ILE A 23 -50.35 -31.67 12.15
N GLY A 24 -49.84 -32.78 12.67
CA GLY A 24 -48.46 -32.90 13.12
C GLY A 24 -47.45 -32.65 11.99
N GLY A 25 -47.71 -33.20 10.80
CA GLY A 25 -46.90 -32.97 9.60
C GLY A 25 -46.88 -31.52 9.15
N VAL A 26 -48.04 -30.85 9.12
CA VAL A 26 -48.15 -29.42 8.77
C VAL A 26 -47.44 -28.55 9.81
N LEU A 27 -47.60 -28.83 11.11
CA LEU A 27 -46.92 -28.10 12.16
C LEU A 27 -45.39 -28.29 12.11
N ALA A 28 -44.92 -29.50 11.84
CA ALA A 28 -43.50 -29.78 11.66
C ALA A 28 -42.92 -29.06 10.42
N MET A 29 -43.67 -29.03 9.32
CA MET A 29 -43.29 -28.31 8.10
C MET A 29 -43.22 -26.79 8.35
N LEU A 30 -44.23 -26.21 9.00
CA LEU A 30 -44.24 -24.79 9.38
C LEU A 30 -43.10 -24.45 10.33
N GLY A 31 -42.83 -25.30 11.33
CA GLY A 31 -41.70 -25.15 12.24
C GLY A 31 -40.36 -25.17 11.51
N SER A 32 -40.17 -26.09 10.56
CA SER A 32 -38.96 -26.20 9.73
C SER A 32 -38.78 -24.98 8.81
N LEU A 33 -39.85 -24.49 8.18
CA LEU A 33 -39.81 -23.29 7.34
C LEU A 33 -39.44 -22.04 8.14
N LEU A 34 -40.04 -21.85 9.31
CA LEU A 34 -39.73 -20.73 10.19
C LEU A 34 -38.28 -20.78 10.69
N ALA A 35 -37.82 -21.96 11.13
CA ALA A 35 -36.44 -22.15 11.55
C ALA A 35 -35.45 -21.84 10.42
N THR A 36 -35.72 -22.32 9.20
CA THR A 36 -34.91 -22.05 8.02
C THR A 36 -34.91 -20.57 7.65
N TRP A 37 -36.05 -19.89 7.76
CA TRP A 37 -36.16 -18.46 7.48
C TRP A 37 -35.35 -17.62 8.46
N VAL A 38 -35.47 -17.89 9.77
CA VAL A 38 -34.69 -17.23 10.83
C VAL A 38 -33.20 -17.51 10.66
N GLN A 39 -32.81 -18.76 10.38
CA GLN A 39 -31.42 -19.13 10.14
C GLN A 39 -30.84 -18.46 8.89
N ASN A 40 -31.62 -18.32 7.82
CA ASN A 40 -31.19 -17.60 6.63
C ASN A 40 -31.04 -16.10 6.90
N GLN A 41 -31.92 -15.51 7.70
CA GLN A 41 -31.82 -14.10 8.06
C GLN A 41 -30.60 -13.83 8.94
N SER A 42 -30.35 -14.66 9.96
CA SER A 42 -29.16 -14.54 10.81
C SER A 42 -27.87 -14.80 10.02
N ALA A 43 -27.85 -15.81 9.14
CA ALA A 43 -26.71 -16.09 8.28
C ALA A 43 -26.44 -14.95 7.28
N ARG A 44 -27.47 -14.28 6.76
CA ARG A 44 -27.31 -13.09 5.91
C ARG A 44 -26.70 -11.93 6.69
N LYS A 45 -27.17 -11.69 7.91
CA LYS A 45 -26.65 -10.62 8.78
C LYS A 45 -25.19 -10.88 9.19
N ALA A 46 -24.88 -12.10 9.61
CA ALA A 46 -23.51 -12.51 9.92
C ALA A 46 -22.58 -12.32 8.71
N ARG A 47 -23.00 -12.78 7.52
CA ARG A 47 -22.22 -12.59 6.28
C ARG A 47 -22.03 -11.11 5.91
N SER A 48 -23.00 -10.24 6.16
CA SER A 48 -22.81 -8.81 5.91
C SER A 48 -21.83 -8.19 6.90
N GLU A 49 -21.93 -8.55 8.18
CA GLU A 49 -21.00 -8.08 9.21
C GLU A 49 -19.57 -8.55 8.92
N ASP A 50 -19.37 -9.83 8.59
CA ASP A 50 -18.08 -10.39 8.21
C ASP A 50 -17.47 -9.66 6.99
N ARG A 51 -18.30 -9.33 6.00
CA ARG A 51 -17.86 -8.59 4.80
C ARG A 51 -17.45 -7.15 5.14
N GLU A 52 -18.14 -6.51 6.08
CA GLU A 52 -17.80 -5.16 6.52
C GLU A 52 -16.50 -5.16 7.33
N PHE A 53 -16.29 -6.13 8.22
CA PHE A 53 -15.03 -6.31 8.94
C PHE A 53 -13.86 -6.58 7.99
N ALA A 54 -14.00 -7.54 7.08
CA ALA A 54 -12.97 -7.82 6.08
C ALA A 54 -12.68 -6.60 5.19
N GLY A 55 -13.71 -5.79 4.89
CA GLY A 55 -13.55 -4.52 4.18
C GLY A 55 -12.74 -3.49 4.99
N ALA A 56 -13.04 -3.34 6.28
CA ALA A 56 -12.34 -2.43 7.17
C ALA A 56 -10.87 -2.85 7.38
N GLU A 57 -10.60 -4.14 7.56
CA GLU A 57 -9.24 -4.70 7.62
C GLU A 57 -8.47 -4.43 6.33
N SER A 58 -9.11 -4.64 5.18
CA SER A 58 -8.49 -4.37 3.89
C SER A 58 -8.20 -2.88 3.70
N ALA A 59 -9.10 -1.99 4.11
CA ALA A 59 -8.86 -0.54 4.08
C ALA A 59 -7.72 -0.15 5.04
N TYR A 60 -7.64 -0.76 6.22
CA TYR A 60 -6.54 -0.55 7.16
C TYR A 60 -5.19 -0.97 6.56
N ALA A 61 -5.13 -2.11 5.88
CA ALA A 61 -3.93 -2.54 5.18
C ALA A 61 -3.47 -1.52 4.13
N VAL A 62 -4.40 -0.98 3.32
CA VAL A 62 -4.07 0.07 2.33
C VAL A 62 -3.55 1.32 3.01
N PHE A 63 -4.20 1.76 4.09
CA PHE A 63 -3.74 2.90 4.87
C PHE A 63 -2.29 2.72 5.34
N HIS A 64 -1.95 1.54 5.87
CA HIS A 64 -0.59 1.24 6.32
C HIS A 64 0.41 1.23 5.17
N LYS A 65 0.08 0.60 4.04
CA LYS A 65 0.93 0.59 2.83
C LYS A 65 1.25 1.99 2.33
N LEU A 66 0.25 2.88 2.30
CA LEU A 66 0.45 4.28 1.91
C LEU A 66 1.33 5.03 2.92
N LEU A 67 1.08 4.82 4.21
CA LEU A 67 1.87 5.42 5.28
C LEU A 67 3.33 4.97 5.25
N ASP A 68 3.60 3.69 5.00
CA ASP A 68 4.94 3.15 4.85
C ASP A 68 5.66 3.74 3.62
N GLY A 69 4.94 3.89 2.50
CA GLY A 69 5.44 4.57 1.31
C GLY A 69 5.83 6.02 1.59
N HIS A 70 4.94 6.76 2.25
CA HIS A 70 5.20 8.14 2.68
C HIS A 70 6.43 8.22 3.60
N ASN A 71 6.49 7.38 4.63
CA ASN A 71 7.58 7.40 5.61
C ASN A 71 8.92 7.02 4.98
N SER A 72 8.92 6.10 4.01
CA SER A 72 10.12 5.73 3.27
C SER A 72 10.65 6.91 2.44
N ALA A 73 9.76 7.61 1.73
CA ALA A 73 10.12 8.81 0.98
C ALA A 73 10.58 9.96 1.89
N ALA A 74 9.88 10.22 3.00
CA ALA A 74 10.27 11.26 3.97
C ALA A 74 11.63 10.97 4.62
N ASN A 75 11.91 9.70 4.95
CA ASN A 75 13.23 9.32 5.45
C ASN A 75 14.33 9.52 4.41
N LEU A 76 14.05 9.22 3.14
CA LEU A 76 14.98 9.46 2.04
C LEU A 76 15.28 10.96 1.87
N GLU A 77 14.25 11.81 1.87
CA GLU A 77 14.42 13.27 1.80
C GLU A 77 15.26 13.78 2.95
N ARG A 78 14.94 13.36 4.19
CA ARG A 78 15.69 13.73 5.38
C ARG A 78 17.15 13.31 5.28
N GLN A 79 17.44 12.08 4.85
CA GLN A 79 18.80 11.59 4.67
C GLN A 79 19.58 12.45 3.66
N ILE A 80 18.98 12.79 2.51
CA ILE A 80 19.61 13.63 1.49
C ILE A 80 19.94 15.01 2.09
N ASN A 81 18.96 15.65 2.75
CA ASN A 81 19.13 16.96 3.38
C ASN A 81 20.22 16.96 4.46
N GLU A 82 20.25 15.93 5.31
CA GLU A 82 21.30 15.75 6.32
C GLU A 82 22.70 15.66 5.69
N MET A 83 22.85 15.00 4.53
CA MET A 83 24.14 14.93 3.82
C MET A 83 24.57 16.29 3.27
N PHE A 84 23.63 17.08 2.73
CA PHE A 84 23.91 18.46 2.30
C PHE A 84 24.34 19.34 3.49
N ASP A 85 23.64 19.25 4.63
CA ASP A 85 23.96 20.01 5.83
C ASP A 85 25.32 19.62 6.42
N ILE A 86 25.66 18.34 6.41
CA ILE A 86 26.98 17.86 6.83
C ILE A 86 28.08 18.41 5.90
N ALA A 87 27.86 18.38 4.58
CA ALA A 87 28.82 18.92 3.62
C ALA A 87 29.03 20.43 3.83
N ASN A 88 27.94 21.18 4.02
CA ASN A 88 28.01 22.61 4.29
C ASN A 88 28.80 22.90 5.58
N ARG A 89 28.50 22.19 6.69
CA ARG A 89 29.22 22.33 7.97
C ARG A 89 30.70 21.98 7.89
N LYS A 90 31.11 21.13 6.94
CA LYS A 90 32.51 20.75 6.72
C LYS A 90 33.26 21.68 5.77
N GLY A 91 32.65 22.80 5.34
CA GLY A 91 33.27 23.72 4.38
C GLY A 91 33.28 23.19 2.95
N HIS A 92 32.37 22.26 2.64
CA HIS A 92 32.23 21.63 1.32
C HIS A 92 30.94 22.08 0.62
N ALA A 93 30.48 23.31 0.92
CA ALA A 93 29.28 23.91 0.34
C ALA A 93 29.36 24.04 -1.19
N ASP A 94 30.57 24.26 -1.73
CA ASP A 94 30.80 24.48 -3.16
C ASP A 94 30.95 23.18 -3.96
N MET A 95 30.94 22.01 -3.30
CA MET A 95 31.03 20.73 -4.01
C MET A 95 29.77 20.45 -4.84
N GLU A 96 29.93 19.72 -5.92
CA GLU A 96 28.80 19.21 -6.72
C GLU A 96 27.85 18.35 -5.87
N PRO A 97 26.52 18.37 -6.14
CA PRO A 97 25.53 17.59 -5.39
C PRO A 97 25.86 16.10 -5.26
N TRP A 98 26.31 15.46 -6.35
CA TRP A 98 26.73 14.07 -6.33
C TRP A 98 27.88 13.83 -5.34
N ALA A 99 28.81 14.77 -5.19
CA ALA A 99 29.93 14.60 -4.27
C ALA A 99 29.53 14.78 -2.79
N LYS A 100 28.46 15.54 -2.53
CA LYS A 100 27.89 15.74 -1.19
C LYS A 100 27.07 14.53 -0.72
N VAL A 101 26.25 13.99 -1.61
CA VAL A 101 25.36 12.86 -1.32
C VAL A 101 26.12 11.55 -1.50
N ARG A 102 26.11 10.72 -0.45
CA ARG A 102 26.69 9.36 -0.46
C ARG A 102 25.60 8.35 -0.81
N ALA A 103 25.94 7.06 -0.72
CA ALA A 103 24.96 5.99 -0.86
C ALA A 103 23.73 6.26 0.02
N LEU A 104 22.56 6.19 -0.60
CA LEU A 104 21.25 6.36 0.00
C LEU A 104 20.87 5.04 0.66
N VAL A 105 20.62 5.06 1.96
CA VAL A 105 20.35 3.85 2.77
C VAL A 105 19.02 4.04 3.48
N GLY A 106 18.10 3.08 3.33
CA GLY A 106 16.95 2.98 4.23
C GLY A 106 15.55 3.04 3.62
N ALA A 107 15.35 2.56 2.40
CA ALA A 107 14.00 2.22 1.93
C ALA A 107 13.79 0.70 2.01
N PRO A 108 12.66 0.20 2.53
CA PRO A 108 12.28 -1.19 2.27
C PRO A 108 12.20 -1.36 0.76
N TYR A 109 12.95 -2.32 0.24
CA TYR A 109 13.15 -2.58 -1.19
C TYR A 109 11.85 -2.94 -1.95
N ASP A 110 10.74 -3.13 -1.24
CA ASP A 110 9.46 -3.50 -1.85
C ASP A 110 8.30 -2.81 -1.12
N LEU A 111 7.83 -1.69 -1.68
CA LEU A 111 6.56 -1.10 -1.24
C LEU A 111 5.44 -2.04 -1.69
N GLU A 112 4.72 -2.61 -0.73
CA GLU A 112 3.61 -3.49 -1.03
C GLU A 112 2.54 -2.78 -1.88
N ASN A 113 2.27 -3.31 -3.07
CA ASN A 113 1.26 -2.76 -3.97
C ASN A 113 -0.14 -2.79 -3.35
N VAL A 114 -0.88 -1.69 -3.53
CA VAL A 114 -2.30 -1.62 -3.22
C VAL A 114 -3.05 -2.31 -4.35
N ALA A 115 -3.71 -3.42 -4.03
CA ALA A 115 -4.50 -4.14 -5.00
C ALA A 115 -5.85 -3.43 -5.22
N PRO A 116 -6.41 -3.41 -6.45
CA PRO A 116 -7.69 -2.76 -6.73
C PRO A 116 -8.85 -3.24 -5.84
N LYS A 117 -8.81 -4.50 -5.41
CA LYS A 117 -9.80 -5.09 -4.49
C LYS A 117 -9.82 -4.42 -3.12
N GLU A 118 -8.67 -3.92 -2.66
CA GLU A 118 -8.53 -3.31 -1.33
C GLU A 118 -9.10 -1.89 -1.29
N THR A 119 -9.11 -1.21 -2.44
CA THR A 119 -9.69 0.13 -2.62
C THR A 119 -11.10 0.11 -3.21
N ALA A 120 -11.69 -1.07 -3.42
CA ALA A 120 -12.99 -1.21 -4.09
C ALA A 120 -14.15 -0.53 -3.33
N PHE A 121 -14.01 -0.28 -2.03
CA PHE A 121 -15.02 0.45 -1.26
C PHE A 121 -15.15 1.91 -1.71
N LEU A 122 -14.07 2.53 -2.21
CA LEU A 122 -14.10 3.90 -2.72
C LEU A 122 -15.06 4.06 -3.90
N ILE A 123 -15.25 3.00 -4.69
CA ILE A 123 -16.23 2.97 -5.79
C ILE A 123 -17.66 3.07 -5.22
N ARG A 124 -17.95 2.32 -4.15
CA ARG A 124 -19.27 2.34 -3.50
C ARG A 124 -19.53 3.66 -2.79
N ALA A 125 -18.48 4.26 -2.24
CA ALA A 125 -18.50 5.58 -1.63
C ALA A 125 -18.49 6.75 -2.64
N GLN A 126 -18.51 6.47 -3.96
CA GLN A 126 -18.45 7.47 -5.03
C GLN A 126 -17.21 8.38 -4.98
N LYS A 127 -16.08 7.88 -4.45
CA LYS A 127 -14.80 8.59 -4.34
C LYS A 127 -13.82 8.12 -5.43
N ALA A 128 -14.22 8.25 -6.69
CA ALA A 128 -13.43 7.78 -7.84
C ALA A 128 -12.11 8.55 -8.00
N ASP A 129 -12.08 9.85 -7.71
CA ASP A 129 -10.87 10.65 -7.80
C ASP A 129 -9.84 10.19 -6.76
N LEU A 130 -10.26 10.01 -5.51
CA LEU A 130 -9.40 9.48 -4.44
C LEU A 130 -8.87 8.08 -4.75
N LEU A 131 -9.67 7.22 -5.40
CA LEU A 131 -9.20 5.93 -5.88
C LEU A 131 -8.03 6.09 -6.85
N ASN A 132 -8.15 6.97 -7.85
CA ASN A 132 -7.08 7.21 -8.82
C ASN A 132 -5.83 7.79 -8.14
N GLU A 133 -6.02 8.75 -7.23
CA GLU A 133 -4.93 9.40 -6.50
C GLU A 133 -4.14 8.43 -5.63
N VAL A 134 -4.82 7.50 -4.93
CA VAL A 134 -4.18 6.44 -4.12
C VAL A 134 -3.23 5.58 -4.96
N HIS A 135 -3.69 5.12 -6.13
CA HIS A 135 -2.87 4.30 -7.02
C HIS A 135 -1.75 5.10 -7.70
N LEU A 136 -2.03 6.35 -8.06
CA LEU A 136 -1.04 7.23 -8.67
C LEU A 136 0.10 7.54 -7.70
N ILE A 137 -0.23 7.98 -6.48
CA ILE A 137 0.78 8.38 -5.51
C ILE A 137 1.65 7.20 -5.08
N GLN A 138 1.06 6.01 -4.90
CA GLN A 138 1.84 4.81 -4.62
C GLN A 138 2.89 4.54 -5.71
N ARG A 139 2.51 4.64 -6.98
CA ARG A 139 3.42 4.41 -8.11
C ARG A 139 4.52 5.47 -8.19
N ARG A 140 4.16 6.74 -7.92
CA ARG A 140 5.13 7.85 -7.89
C ARG A 140 6.17 7.65 -6.78
N LEU A 141 5.72 7.31 -5.57
CA LEU A 141 6.61 6.99 -4.45
C LEU A 141 7.52 5.79 -4.77
N ALA A 142 6.95 4.69 -5.29
CA ALA A 142 7.73 3.52 -5.68
C ALA A 142 8.77 3.84 -6.76
N THR A 143 8.42 4.66 -7.75
CA THR A 143 9.34 5.09 -8.82
C THR A 143 10.49 5.93 -8.25
N THR A 144 10.22 6.79 -7.27
CA THR A 144 11.25 7.60 -6.60
C THR A 144 12.22 6.73 -5.79
N LEU A 145 11.73 5.67 -5.13
CA LEU A 145 12.59 4.71 -4.44
C LEU A 145 13.46 3.91 -5.42
N VAL A 146 12.89 3.45 -6.54
CA VAL A 146 13.66 2.77 -7.60
C VAL A 146 14.73 3.70 -8.20
N ALA A 147 14.43 4.99 -8.36
CA ALA A 147 15.41 5.97 -8.81
C ALA A 147 16.56 6.13 -7.80
N ALA A 148 16.29 6.05 -6.50
CA ALA A 148 17.31 6.07 -5.45
C ALA A 148 18.21 4.81 -5.50
N ASP A 149 17.64 3.64 -5.78
CA ASP A 149 18.43 2.41 -5.99
C ASP A 149 19.32 2.53 -7.24
N GLN A 150 18.78 3.05 -8.34
CA GLN A 150 19.56 3.30 -9.55
C GLN A 150 20.70 4.31 -9.31
N TYR A 151 20.48 5.32 -8.45
CA TYR A 151 21.52 6.24 -8.02
C TYR A 151 22.64 5.53 -7.27
N ASN A 152 22.29 4.62 -6.35
CA ASN A 152 23.26 3.82 -5.61
C ASN A 152 24.11 2.92 -6.53
N GLU A 153 23.50 2.28 -7.52
CA GLU A 153 24.23 1.46 -8.50
C GLU A 153 25.18 2.32 -9.33
N LEU A 154 24.72 3.44 -9.89
CA LEU A 154 25.58 4.37 -10.63
C LEU A 154 26.72 4.91 -9.76
N ARG A 155 26.44 5.16 -8.48
CA ARG A 155 27.45 5.64 -7.54
C ARG A 155 28.50 4.58 -7.26
N LYS A 156 28.09 3.33 -7.02
CA LYS A 156 28.99 2.20 -6.83
C LYS A 156 29.87 1.95 -8.06
N GLU A 157 29.32 2.07 -9.26
CA GLU A 157 30.09 1.98 -10.49
C GLU A 157 31.10 3.14 -10.61
N MET A 158 30.70 4.36 -10.24
CA MET A 158 31.60 5.52 -10.23
C MET A 158 32.75 5.33 -9.23
N ASP A 159 32.45 4.91 -8.01
CA ASP A 159 33.45 4.65 -6.97
C ASP A 159 34.42 3.55 -7.43
N THR A 160 33.91 2.47 -8.04
CA THR A 160 34.74 1.39 -8.63
C THR A 160 35.63 1.93 -9.74
N PHE A 161 35.08 2.72 -10.67
CA PHE A 161 35.83 3.32 -11.77
C PHE A 161 36.94 4.24 -11.27
N LEU A 162 36.67 5.07 -10.26
CA LEU A 162 37.66 5.97 -9.66
C LEU A 162 38.80 5.19 -9.00
N LEU A 163 38.49 4.12 -8.27
CA LEU A 163 39.48 3.25 -7.62
C LEU A 163 40.39 2.52 -8.62
N GLU A 164 39.82 1.97 -9.69
CA GLU A 164 40.58 1.24 -10.72
C GLU A 164 41.48 2.14 -11.57
N ASN A 165 41.12 3.42 -11.71
CA ASN A 165 41.82 4.37 -12.57
C ASN A 165 42.67 5.38 -11.79
N LEU A 166 42.89 5.11 -10.51
CA LEU A 166 43.69 5.93 -9.61
C LEU A 166 45.18 5.64 -9.85
N SER A 167 45.77 6.31 -10.85
CA SER A 167 47.12 5.99 -11.34
C SER A 167 48.24 6.22 -10.31
N GLU A 168 48.05 7.16 -9.38
CA GLU A 168 48.96 7.49 -8.27
C GLU A 168 48.35 8.67 -7.51
N GLY A 169 47.43 8.40 -6.59
CA GLY A 169 46.83 9.44 -5.74
C GLY A 169 47.66 9.62 -4.48
N LYS A 170 48.33 10.77 -4.31
CA LYS A 170 48.76 11.19 -2.97
C LYS A 170 47.51 11.57 -2.18
N LEU A 171 47.25 10.88 -1.07
CA LEU A 171 46.36 11.37 -0.03
C LEU A 171 46.93 12.72 0.46
N GLY A 172 46.40 13.82 -0.08
CA GLY A 172 46.54 15.12 0.59
C GLY A 172 45.82 15.06 1.94
N GLU A 173 46.19 15.92 2.88
CA GLU A 173 45.51 16.02 4.18
C GLU A 173 44.00 16.28 3.98
N GLY A 174 43.17 15.24 4.04
CA GLY A 174 41.71 15.32 3.94
C GLY A 174 41.05 14.42 2.90
N THR A 175 39.74 14.62 2.68
CA THR A 175 38.87 13.89 1.75
C THR A 175 39.04 14.28 0.28
N GLN A 176 40.03 15.10 -0.07
CA GLN A 176 40.25 15.56 -1.44
C GLN A 176 41.22 14.63 -2.18
N LEU A 177 40.69 13.99 -3.23
CA LEU A 177 41.42 13.10 -4.10
C LEU A 177 41.70 13.86 -5.42
N SER A 178 42.84 14.53 -5.49
CA SER A 178 43.30 15.17 -6.73
C SER A 178 44.04 14.13 -7.58
N ALA A 179 43.31 13.42 -8.43
CA ALA A 179 43.91 12.48 -9.39
C ALA A 179 44.00 13.13 -10.78
N ALA A 180 45.18 13.07 -11.40
CA ALA A 180 45.36 13.44 -12.79
C ALA A 180 44.89 12.25 -13.67
N PHE A 181 43.74 12.41 -14.33
CA PHE A 181 43.20 11.41 -15.24
C PHE A 181 43.62 11.69 -16.69
N GLU A 182 43.87 10.63 -17.46
CA GLU A 182 43.98 10.73 -18.92
C GLU A 182 42.68 11.33 -19.51
N THR A 183 42.79 12.06 -20.62
CA THR A 183 41.70 12.84 -21.21
C THR A 183 40.42 12.02 -21.46
N ASP A 184 40.55 10.77 -21.93
CA ASP A 184 39.40 9.90 -22.19
C ASP A 184 38.70 9.42 -20.90
N LYS A 185 39.46 9.29 -19.81
CA LYS A 185 38.93 8.91 -18.49
C LYS A 185 38.20 10.08 -17.84
N LYS A 186 38.73 11.30 -18.02
CA LYS A 186 38.09 12.53 -17.56
C LYS A 186 36.69 12.71 -18.15
N THR A 187 36.54 12.53 -19.47
CA THR A 187 35.22 12.63 -20.13
C THR A 187 34.21 11.62 -19.56
N ARG A 188 34.64 10.38 -19.26
CA ARG A 188 33.76 9.36 -18.66
C ARG A 188 33.33 9.71 -17.24
N ILE A 189 34.22 10.32 -16.46
CA ILE A 189 33.90 10.82 -15.12
C ILE A 189 32.84 11.93 -15.25
N GLU A 190 33.09 12.96 -16.05
CA GLU A 190 32.16 14.07 -16.25
C GLU A 190 30.76 13.59 -16.70
N MET A 191 30.69 12.61 -17.59
CA MET A 191 29.41 12.00 -18.00
C MET A 191 28.68 11.31 -16.83
N ARG A 192 29.40 10.54 -15.99
CA ARG A 192 28.83 9.86 -14.83
C ARG A 192 28.41 10.84 -13.73
N GLU A 193 29.19 11.90 -13.51
CA GLU A 193 28.84 12.99 -12.59
C GLU A 193 27.53 13.67 -13.02
N ALA A 194 27.40 13.99 -14.31
CA ALA A 194 26.19 14.58 -14.86
C ALA A 194 24.97 13.65 -14.69
N GLN A 195 25.13 12.34 -14.90
CA GLN A 195 24.07 11.35 -14.67
C GLN A 195 23.64 11.29 -13.21
N LEU A 196 24.61 11.24 -12.28
CA LEU A 196 24.33 11.23 -10.83
C LEU A 196 23.62 12.51 -10.38
N ASN A 197 24.09 13.67 -10.83
CA ASN A 197 23.47 14.96 -10.54
C ASN A 197 22.04 15.04 -11.09
N SER A 198 21.82 14.60 -12.34
CA SER A 198 20.49 14.59 -12.95
C SER A 198 19.52 13.70 -12.20
N LEU A 199 19.95 12.49 -11.84
CA LEU A 199 19.11 11.53 -11.13
C LEU A 199 18.80 11.99 -9.70
N LEU A 200 19.80 12.55 -9.00
CA LEU A 200 19.61 13.14 -7.67
C LEU A 200 18.64 14.33 -7.71
N GLY A 201 18.76 15.20 -8.72
CA GLY A 201 17.84 16.31 -8.92
C GLY A 201 16.40 15.85 -9.11
N GLN A 202 16.19 14.83 -9.94
CA GLN A 202 14.87 14.22 -10.16
C GLN A 202 14.30 13.60 -8.87
N ILE A 203 15.12 12.87 -8.10
CA ILE A 203 14.70 12.31 -6.81
C ILE A 203 14.24 13.42 -5.87
N MET A 204 15.04 14.48 -5.71
CA MET A 204 14.71 15.59 -4.81
C MET A 204 13.45 16.35 -5.25
N GLU A 205 13.26 16.56 -6.56
CA GLU A 205 12.06 17.20 -7.11
C GLU A 205 10.81 16.35 -6.84
N ASN A 206 10.88 15.05 -7.11
CA ASN A 206 9.78 14.13 -6.82
C ASN A 206 9.45 14.08 -5.33
N LEU A 207 10.45 13.96 -4.45
CA LEU A 207 10.23 13.93 -3.00
C LEU A 207 9.52 15.19 -2.50
N LYS A 208 9.96 16.35 -2.98
CA LYS A 208 9.37 17.65 -2.62
C LYS A 208 7.91 17.76 -3.01
N GLU A 209 7.49 17.17 -4.14
CA GLU A 209 6.09 17.18 -4.59
C GLU A 209 5.26 16.05 -3.95
N ASP A 210 5.82 14.84 -3.92
CA ASP A 210 5.09 13.61 -3.61
C ASP A 210 4.85 13.43 -2.12
N ILE A 211 5.79 13.81 -1.25
CA ILE A 211 5.63 13.66 0.21
C ILE A 211 4.40 14.43 0.71
N PRO A 212 4.25 15.75 0.47
CA PRO A 212 3.07 16.47 0.94
C PRO A 212 1.78 15.94 0.28
N ARG A 213 1.83 15.60 -1.02
CA ARG A 213 0.66 15.05 -1.71
C ARG A 213 0.22 13.70 -1.16
N ALA A 214 1.17 12.82 -0.86
CA ALA A 214 0.92 11.52 -0.24
C ALA A 214 0.29 11.67 1.13
N TRP A 215 0.77 12.63 1.93
CA TRP A 215 0.18 12.91 3.23
C TRP A 215 -1.29 13.33 3.11
N ASP A 216 -1.61 14.23 2.19
CA ASP A 216 -2.99 14.68 1.96
C ASP A 216 -3.89 13.51 1.54
N ILE A 217 -3.43 12.68 0.60
CA ILE A 217 -4.14 11.48 0.13
C ILE A 217 -4.36 10.47 1.27
N ILE A 218 -3.36 10.26 2.14
CA ILE A 218 -3.49 9.38 3.31
C ILE A 218 -4.59 9.88 4.24
N GLN A 219 -4.68 11.20 4.49
CA GLN A 219 -5.73 11.78 5.32
C GLN A 219 -7.11 11.67 4.67
N GLU A 220 -7.23 11.94 3.38
CA GLU A 220 -8.48 11.78 2.63
C GLU A 220 -8.95 10.32 2.62
N PHE A 221 -8.02 9.38 2.39
CA PHE A 221 -8.29 7.95 2.44
C PHE A 221 -8.74 7.50 3.83
N ARG A 222 -8.05 7.93 4.88
CA ARG A 222 -8.44 7.66 6.27
C ARG A 222 -9.84 8.20 6.57
N ALA A 223 -10.15 9.41 6.14
CA ALA A 223 -11.47 10.01 6.34
C ALA A 223 -12.55 9.20 5.62
N ALA A 224 -12.29 8.79 4.36
CA ALA A 224 -13.21 7.94 3.60
C ALA A 224 -13.42 6.56 4.22
N ALA A 225 -12.37 5.92 4.73
CA ALA A 225 -12.47 4.63 5.41
C ALA A 225 -13.24 4.76 6.72
N SER A 226 -12.98 5.82 7.51
CA SER A 226 -13.69 6.09 8.76
C SER A 226 -15.18 6.35 8.54
N GLU A 227 -15.53 7.10 7.49
CA GLU A 227 -16.92 7.34 7.09
C GLU A 227 -17.63 6.06 6.63
N GLN A 228 -16.95 5.20 5.87
CA GLN A 228 -17.52 3.98 5.32
C GLN A 228 -17.71 2.86 6.35
N TYR A 229 -16.78 2.73 7.31
CA TYR A 229 -16.69 1.58 8.21
C TYR A 229 -16.95 1.92 9.69
N GLY A 230 -17.00 3.22 10.05
CA GLY A 230 -17.27 3.67 11.41
C GLY A 230 -16.31 3.05 12.43
N GLU A 231 -16.87 2.48 13.50
CA GLU A 231 -16.11 1.88 14.61
C GLU A 231 -15.27 0.67 14.19
N LYS A 232 -15.59 0.02 13.06
CA LYS A 232 -14.80 -1.11 12.54
C LYS A 232 -13.46 -0.66 11.97
N PHE A 233 -13.34 0.61 11.59
CA PHE A 233 -12.07 1.19 11.18
C PHE A 233 -11.42 1.89 12.38
N PRO A 234 -10.29 1.37 12.90
CA PRO A 234 -9.67 1.89 14.11
C PRO A 234 -9.32 3.39 14.03
N PRO A 235 -9.51 4.16 15.12
CA PRO A 235 -9.13 5.55 15.17
C PRO A 235 -7.61 5.68 15.32
N PHE A 236 -6.96 6.33 14.35
CA PHE A 236 -5.53 6.63 14.40
C PHE A 236 -5.28 8.11 14.65
N LYS A 237 -4.33 8.44 15.54
CA LYS A 237 -3.71 9.76 15.58
C LYS A 237 -2.39 9.64 14.85
N ILE A 238 -2.31 10.27 13.68
CA ILE A 238 -1.09 10.30 12.88
C ILE A 238 -0.61 11.73 12.94
N GLU A 239 0.59 11.92 13.49
CA GLU A 239 1.27 13.20 13.46
C GLU A 239 2.15 13.25 12.22
N ARG A 240 2.19 14.40 11.55
CA ARG A 240 3.12 14.60 10.46
C ARG A 240 4.52 14.57 11.05
N VAL A 241 5.29 13.54 10.74
CA VAL A 241 6.71 13.50 11.08
C VAL A 241 7.38 14.54 10.18
N LEU A 242 7.81 15.65 10.80
CA LEU A 242 8.55 16.74 10.15
C LEU A 242 10.05 16.44 10.15
#